data_AF-A0A966HP92-F1
#
_entry.id   AF-A0A966HP92-F1
#
_cell.length_a   1.000
_cell.length_b   1.000
_cell.length_c   1.000
_cell.angle_alpha   90.00
_cell.angle_beta   90.00
_cell.angle_gamma   90.00
#
_symmetry.space_group_name_H-M   'P 1'
#
loop_
_entity.id
_entity.type
_entity.pdbx_description
1 polymer ?
#
loop_
_entity_poly.entity_id
_entity_poly.type
_entity_poly.pdbx_seq_one_letter_code
_entity_poly.pdbx_strand_id
1 'polypeptide(L)'
;MEKIEKNSNLPTLSPEGSLNSYLLKIRKFPMLEPEQEYILAKNWREKGDRESAHTLVTSHLRLVAKIAMGYRGYGLPVGELISEGNIGLMQAVKKFDPDRGFRLATYAMWWIKAAIQEYILRSWSLVKIGTTAAQKKLFFNLRKLKNQIFAIESGDMTDAHVKEIANRLDVNEDEVISMNRRMAGQEQSLNSKISDEEQGDQWQDWIVDENADQELLISQRQELNQKHALLQTALKVLDEREKEILYDRKLIDEPKTLEELSQKYKISRERVRQIENRAFEKVQKAM
;
A
#
# COMPACT_ATOMS: atom_id res chain seq x y z
N MET A 1 47.75 10.20 30.60
CA MET A 1 46.77 9.23 30.05
C MET A 1 45.42 9.50 30.68
N GLU A 2 44.78 10.58 30.25
CA GLU A 2 43.46 10.97 30.74
C GLU A 2 42.42 10.22 29.90
N LYS A 3 41.74 9.26 30.54
CA LYS A 3 40.68 8.48 29.90
C LYS A 3 39.54 9.43 29.56
N ILE A 4 39.34 9.69 28.28
CA ILE A 4 38.13 10.32 27.75
C ILE A 4 36.96 9.41 28.15
N GLU A 5 36.15 9.86 29.12
CA GLU A 5 34.91 9.19 29.47
C GLU A 5 34.01 9.11 28.23
N LYS A 6 33.74 7.89 27.78
CA LYS A 6 32.78 7.58 26.72
C LYS A 6 31.38 7.98 27.19
N ASN A 7 31.00 9.23 26.98
CA ASN A 7 29.62 9.67 27.09
C ASN A 7 28.81 9.11 25.92
N SER A 8 28.35 7.86 26.05
CA SER A 8 27.34 7.23 25.19
C SER A 8 25.93 7.78 25.48
N ASN A 9 25.77 9.10 25.53
CA ASN A 9 24.49 9.78 25.66
C ASN A 9 24.07 10.39 24.31
N LEU A 10 23.98 9.53 23.29
CA LEU A 10 23.41 9.91 22.01
C LEU A 10 21.96 10.39 22.23
N PRO A 11 21.55 11.49 21.60
CA PRO A 11 20.18 11.98 21.76
C PRO A 11 19.21 10.99 21.10
N THR A 12 18.40 10.32 21.93
CA THR A 12 17.37 9.40 21.47
C THR A 12 16.10 10.16 21.10
N LEU A 13 15.51 9.77 19.96
CA LEU A 13 14.20 10.23 19.52
C LEU A 13 13.18 9.21 20.01
N SER A 14 12.66 9.39 21.22
CA SER A 14 11.54 8.58 21.72
C SER A 14 10.22 9.25 21.35
N PRO A 15 9.15 8.50 21.00
CA PRO A 15 7.81 9.06 20.76
C PRO A 15 7.28 9.90 21.95
N GLU A 16 7.65 9.50 23.18
CA GLU A 16 7.33 10.20 24.44
C GLU A 16 8.35 11.29 24.82
N GLY A 17 9.51 11.32 24.15
CA GLY A 17 10.56 12.29 24.41
C GLY A 17 10.22 13.65 23.78
N SER A 18 10.31 14.73 24.55
CA SER A 18 10.12 16.07 24.00
C SER A 18 11.15 16.32 22.88
N LEU A 19 10.66 16.47 21.64
CA LEU A 19 11.44 16.87 20.46
C LEU A 19 12.39 18.05 20.77
N ASN A 20 11.98 18.94 21.67
CA ASN A 20 12.78 20.07 22.13
C ASN A 20 14.07 19.63 22.84
N SER A 21 14.03 18.58 23.65
CA SER A 21 15.22 18.00 24.31
C SER A 21 16.23 17.48 23.29
N TYR A 22 15.76 16.77 22.26
CA TYR A 22 16.60 16.32 21.15
C TYR A 22 17.24 17.52 20.44
N LEU A 23 16.45 18.53 20.08
CA LEU A 23 16.94 19.74 19.40
C LEU A 23 17.97 20.52 20.23
N LEU A 24 17.82 20.55 21.56
CA LEU A 24 18.81 21.16 22.47
C LEU A 24 20.11 20.35 22.52
N LYS A 25 20.01 19.01 22.58
CA LYS A 25 21.19 18.13 22.61
C LYS A 25 22.01 18.22 21.31
N ILE A 26 21.36 18.21 20.14
CA ILE A 26 22.10 18.30 18.86
C ILE A 26 22.79 19.65 18.65
N ARG A 27 22.35 20.71 19.32
CA ARG A 27 23.00 22.04 19.26
C ARG A 27 24.33 22.07 20.02
N LYS A 28 24.56 21.14 20.96
CA LYS A 28 25.81 21.03 21.72
C LYS A 28 26.97 20.48 20.90
N PHE A 29 26.70 19.77 19.80
CA PHE A 29 27.76 19.28 18.93
C PHE A 29 28.40 20.44 18.15
N PRO A 30 29.75 20.50 18.09
CA PRO A 30 30.45 21.53 17.35
C PRO A 30 30.25 21.38 15.84
N MET A 31 30.26 22.51 15.14
CA MET A 31 30.35 22.50 13.67
C MET A 31 31.81 22.27 13.27
N LEU A 32 32.01 21.43 12.26
CA LEU A 32 33.34 21.11 11.75
C LEU A 32 33.79 22.13 10.70
N GLU A 33 35.05 22.52 10.81
CA GLU A 33 35.73 23.27 9.76
C GLU A 33 36.00 22.38 8.53
N PRO A 34 36.13 22.95 7.32
CA PRO A 34 36.30 22.15 6.10
C PRO A 34 37.50 21.20 6.16
N GLU A 35 38.61 21.64 6.76
CA GLU A 35 39.83 20.82 6.90
C GLU A 35 39.62 19.63 7.83
N GLN A 36 38.94 19.84 8.97
CA GLN A 36 38.62 18.78 9.92
C GLN A 36 37.69 17.74 9.28
N GLU A 37 36.71 18.20 8.53
CA GLU A 37 35.77 17.34 7.81
C GLU A 37 36.49 16.48 6.76
N TYR A 38 37.45 17.05 6.02
CA TYR A 38 38.27 16.30 5.07
C TYR A 38 39.09 15.20 5.76
N ILE A 39 39.77 15.52 6.87
CA ILE A 39 40.59 14.56 7.62
C ILE A 39 39.72 13.41 8.16
N LEU A 40 38.58 13.73 8.78
CA LEU A 40 37.66 12.73 9.31
C LEU A 40 37.07 11.85 8.21
N ALA A 41 36.67 12.44 7.07
CA ALA A 41 36.13 11.70 5.94
C ALA A 41 37.17 10.76 5.32
N LYS A 42 38.43 11.22 5.20
CA LYS A 42 39.54 10.41 4.70
C LYS A 42 39.87 9.25 5.64
N ASN A 43 39.95 9.52 6.95
CA ASN A 43 40.17 8.48 7.97
C ASN A 43 39.07 7.41 7.94
N TRP A 44 37.81 7.81 7.82
CA TRP A 44 36.70 6.87 7.68
C TRP A 44 36.82 6.01 6.42
N ARG A 45 37.11 6.62 5.27
CA ARG A 45 37.17 5.93 3.97
C ARG A 45 38.36 4.97 3.88
N GLU A 46 39.53 5.37 4.34
CA GLU A 46 40.77 4.58 4.20
C GLU A 46 40.94 3.55 5.32
N LYS A 47 40.60 3.92 6.57
CA LYS A 47 40.89 3.11 7.75
C LYS A 47 39.65 2.49 8.38
N GLY A 48 38.44 2.87 7.94
CA GLY A 48 37.19 2.41 8.54
C GLY A 48 36.99 2.90 9.97
N ASP A 49 37.57 4.04 10.34
CA ASP A 49 37.51 4.55 11.71
C ASP A 49 36.10 5.02 12.10
N ARG A 50 35.47 4.26 13.01
CA ARG A 50 34.11 4.50 13.49
C ARG A 50 33.99 5.81 14.26
N GLU A 51 35.04 6.27 14.94
CA GLU A 51 34.98 7.53 15.70
C GLU A 51 34.94 8.74 14.76
N SER A 52 35.70 8.68 13.66
CA SER A 52 35.63 9.65 12.58
C SER A 52 34.22 9.73 11.97
N ALA A 53 33.60 8.59 11.66
CA ALA A 53 32.22 8.55 11.17
C ALA A 53 31.21 9.09 12.19
N HIS A 54 31.37 8.74 13.47
CA HIS A 54 30.50 9.24 14.54
C HIS A 54 30.54 10.76 14.65
N THR A 55 31.74 11.36 14.57
CA THR A 55 31.94 12.81 14.62
C THR A 55 31.36 13.51 13.39
N LEU A 56 31.51 12.92 12.20
CA LEU A 56 30.90 13.43 10.96
C LEU A 56 29.37 13.41 11.03
N VAL A 57 28.77 12.35 11.55
CA VAL A 57 27.31 12.23 11.67
C VAL A 57 26.77 13.22 12.71
N THR A 58 27.35 13.24 13.91
CA THR A 58 26.86 14.07 15.03
C THR A 58 26.92 15.57 14.75
N SER A 59 27.99 16.04 14.08
CA SER A 59 28.12 17.44 13.63
C SER A 59 27.03 17.88 12.64
N HIS A 60 26.47 16.96 11.86
CA HIS A 60 25.50 17.25 10.80
C HIS A 60 24.03 16.97 11.19
N LEU A 61 23.74 16.54 12.43
CA LEU A 61 22.36 16.29 12.89
C LEU A 61 21.45 17.52 12.80
N ARG A 62 22.02 18.73 12.93
CA ARG A 62 21.29 20.00 12.79
C ARG A 62 20.77 20.20 11.36
N LEU A 63 21.50 19.74 10.36
CA LEU A 63 21.08 19.79 8.96
C LEU A 63 19.88 18.86 8.74
N VAL A 64 19.94 17.65 9.30
CA VAL A 64 18.83 16.68 9.21
C VAL A 64 17.56 17.26 9.83
N ALA A 65 17.66 17.82 11.04
CA ALA A 65 16.51 18.45 11.71
C ALA A 65 15.92 19.59 10.88
N LYS A 66 16.76 20.44 10.27
CA LYS A 66 16.31 21.53 9.40
C LYS A 66 15.56 21.02 8.16
N ILE A 67 16.06 19.95 7.52
CA ILE A 67 15.41 19.36 6.35
C ILE A 67 14.08 18.70 6.75
N ALA A 68 14.07 17.90 7.81
CA ALA A 68 12.89 17.19 8.30
C ALA A 68 11.73 18.14 8.70
N MET A 69 12.05 19.31 9.27
CA MET A 69 11.05 20.35 9.58
C MET A 69 10.23 20.78 8.35
N GLY A 70 10.83 20.75 7.15
CA GLY A 70 10.14 21.07 5.89
C GLY A 70 9.06 20.05 5.49
N TYR A 71 9.06 18.85 6.08
CA TYR A 71 8.13 17.76 5.79
C TYR A 71 7.07 17.56 6.89
N ARG A 72 6.96 18.46 7.87
CA ARG A 72 5.95 18.38 8.95
C ARG A 72 4.50 18.38 8.42
N GLY A 73 4.26 18.93 7.23
CA GLY A 73 2.92 19.07 6.65
C GLY A 73 2.25 17.78 6.17
N TYR A 74 2.95 16.64 6.22
CA TYR A 74 2.44 15.33 5.77
C TYR A 74 1.72 14.53 6.87
N GLY A 75 1.62 15.05 8.10
CA GLY A 75 0.90 14.38 9.20
C GLY A 75 1.69 13.30 9.94
N LEU A 76 2.97 13.09 9.59
CA LEU A 76 3.85 12.14 10.26
C LEU A 76 4.59 12.77 11.45
N PRO A 77 4.89 12.01 12.52
CA PRO A 77 5.69 12.49 13.64
C PRO A 77 7.06 13.00 13.18
N VAL A 78 7.39 14.24 13.56
CA VAL A 78 8.66 14.87 13.16
C VAL A 78 9.88 14.09 13.67
N GLY A 79 9.76 13.44 14.84
CA GLY A 79 10.82 12.59 15.38
C GLY A 79 11.17 11.43 14.45
N GLU A 80 10.19 10.81 13.81
CA GLU A 80 10.41 9.73 12.84
C GLU A 80 11.06 10.24 11.56
N LEU A 81 10.61 11.40 11.06
CA LEU A 81 11.23 12.05 9.90
C LEU A 81 12.72 12.36 10.16
N ILE A 82 13.06 12.81 11.37
CA ILE A 82 14.45 13.06 11.75
C ILE A 82 15.23 11.74 11.84
N SER A 83 14.66 10.69 12.43
CA SER A 83 15.30 9.37 12.52
C SER A 83 15.63 8.80 11.14
N GLU A 84 14.69 8.84 10.21
CA GLU A 84 14.89 8.39 8.83
C GLU A 84 15.88 9.28 8.08
N GLY A 85 15.83 10.60 8.30
CA GLY A 85 16.84 11.53 7.81
C GLY A 85 18.24 11.23 8.34
N ASN A 86 18.38 10.80 9.59
CA ASN A 86 19.65 10.39 10.19
C ASN A 86 20.19 9.11 9.53
N ILE A 87 19.31 8.16 9.18
CA ILE A 87 19.69 6.98 8.38
C ILE A 87 20.21 7.41 7.00
N GLY A 88 19.53 8.36 6.35
CA GLY A 88 19.99 8.96 5.09
C GLY A 88 21.36 9.63 5.23
N LEU A 89 21.59 10.39 6.31
CA LEU A 89 22.89 10.99 6.61
C LEU A 89 23.99 9.93 6.79
N MET A 90 23.71 8.84 7.51
CA MET A 90 24.67 7.74 7.67
C MET A 90 25.02 7.09 6.33
N GLN A 91 24.03 6.90 5.44
CA GLN A 91 24.27 6.41 4.08
C GLN A 91 25.12 7.39 3.26
N ALA A 92 24.90 8.69 3.43
CA ALA A 92 25.72 9.72 2.80
C ALA A 92 27.18 9.65 3.25
N VAL A 93 27.42 9.60 4.57
CA VAL A 93 28.77 9.50 5.14
C VAL A 93 29.50 8.25 4.65
N LYS A 94 28.78 7.12 4.49
CA LYS A 94 29.35 5.88 3.94
C LYS A 94 29.82 6.01 2.49
N LYS A 95 29.15 6.83 1.68
CA LYS A 95 29.41 6.98 0.23
C LYS A 95 30.11 8.29 -0.15
N PHE A 96 30.40 9.13 0.84
CA PHE A 96 30.99 10.44 0.61
C PHE A 96 32.45 10.32 0.16
N ASP A 97 32.82 11.16 -0.81
CA ASP A 97 34.14 11.21 -1.42
C ASP A 97 34.75 12.60 -1.15
N PRO A 98 35.68 12.72 -0.19
CA PRO A 98 36.24 14.00 0.22
C PRO A 98 37.13 14.65 -0.85
N ASP A 99 37.67 13.87 -1.79
CA ASP A 99 38.60 14.36 -2.83
C ASP A 99 37.89 15.15 -3.94
N ARG A 100 36.55 15.13 -3.97
CA ARG A 100 35.73 15.91 -4.92
C ARG A 100 35.64 17.40 -4.58
N GLY A 101 36.14 17.83 -3.42
CA GLY A 101 36.24 19.25 -3.05
C GLY A 101 34.93 19.93 -2.62
N PHE A 102 33.84 19.18 -2.42
CA PHE A 102 32.57 19.73 -1.91
C PHE A 102 32.35 19.33 -0.45
N ARG A 103 31.64 20.17 0.31
CA ARG A 103 31.23 19.86 1.70
C ARG A 103 30.28 18.65 1.74
N LEU A 104 30.41 17.81 2.77
CA LEU A 104 29.51 16.69 3.09
C LEU A 104 28.06 17.18 3.16
N ALA A 105 27.81 18.36 3.72
CA ALA A 105 26.46 18.94 3.80
C ALA A 105 25.76 18.99 2.41
N THR A 106 26.50 19.35 1.35
CA THR A 106 25.98 19.42 -0.02
C THR A 106 25.59 18.03 -0.54
N TYR A 107 26.42 17.03 -0.27
CA TYR A 107 26.17 15.65 -0.70
C TYR A 107 25.06 14.98 0.14
N ALA A 108 25.14 15.11 1.46
CA ALA A 108 24.23 14.51 2.42
C ALA A 108 22.81 15.05 2.28
N MET A 109 22.63 16.31 1.84
CA MET A 109 21.30 16.89 1.61
C MET A 109 20.44 16.00 0.70
N TRP A 110 21.00 15.43 -0.36
CA TRP A 110 20.28 14.56 -1.30
C TRP A 110 19.85 13.25 -0.66
N TRP A 111 20.75 12.60 0.09
CA TRP A 111 20.47 11.37 0.82
C TRP A 111 19.43 11.56 1.93
N ILE A 112 19.53 12.65 2.68
CA ILE A 112 18.57 12.99 3.73
C ILE A 112 17.18 13.21 3.14
N LYS A 113 17.07 14.01 2.06
CA LYS A 113 15.79 14.24 1.38
C LYS A 113 15.22 12.94 0.83
N ALA A 114 16.03 12.12 0.17
CA ALA A 114 15.57 10.85 -0.41
C ALA A 114 15.07 9.89 0.67
N ALA A 115 15.78 9.73 1.79
CA ALA A 115 15.39 8.87 2.89
C ALA A 115 14.06 9.32 3.52
N ILE A 116 13.92 10.62 3.78
CA ILE A 116 12.68 11.20 4.32
C ILE A 116 11.52 11.02 3.33
N GLN A 117 11.73 11.31 2.05
CA GLN A 117 10.69 11.18 1.02
C GLN A 117 10.23 9.73 0.87
N GLU A 118 11.14 8.77 0.89
CA GLU A 118 10.81 7.36 0.81
C GLU A 118 10.04 6.89 2.07
N TYR A 119 10.41 7.37 3.26
CA TYR A 119 9.65 7.12 4.48
C TYR A 119 8.22 7.64 4.39
N ILE A 120 8.04 8.88 3.92
CA ILE A 120 6.73 9.50 3.77
C ILE A 120 5.87 8.67 2.81
N LEU A 121 6.40 8.31 1.64
CA LEU A 121 5.65 7.51 0.66
C LEU A 121 5.26 6.14 1.21
N ARG A 122 6.09 5.53 2.06
CA ARG A 122 5.82 4.22 2.67
C ARG A 122 4.82 4.28 3.82
N SER A 123 4.75 5.39 4.54
CA SER A 123 4.09 5.48 5.86
C SER A 123 2.94 6.48 5.92
N TRP A 124 2.70 7.25 4.85
CA TRP A 124 1.65 8.28 4.81
C TRP A 124 0.22 7.69 4.81
N SER A 125 0.04 6.50 4.25
CA SER A 125 -1.26 5.84 4.09
C SER A 125 -1.12 4.35 4.39
N LEU A 126 -2.18 3.75 4.96
CA LEU A 126 -2.27 2.30 5.19
C LEU A 126 -2.33 1.54 3.86
N VAL A 127 -3.00 2.14 2.86
CA VAL A 127 -3.09 1.59 1.52
C VAL A 127 -1.87 2.01 0.70
N LYS A 128 -0.95 1.06 0.52
CA LYS A 128 0.29 1.29 -0.22
C LYS A 128 0.02 1.62 -1.70
N ILE A 129 0.75 2.60 -2.21
CA ILE A 129 0.71 3.01 -3.61
C ILE A 129 1.91 2.38 -4.33
N GLY A 130 1.71 1.89 -5.56
CA GLY A 130 2.84 1.65 -6.47
C GLY A 130 3.60 2.97 -6.65
N THR A 131 4.94 2.96 -6.69
CA THR A 131 5.70 4.23 -6.70
C THR A 131 6.24 4.55 -8.09
N THR A 132 5.37 4.95 -9.03
CA THR A 132 5.86 5.48 -10.31
C THR A 132 6.51 6.86 -10.11
N ALA A 133 7.44 7.22 -10.99
CA ALA A 133 8.10 8.53 -10.92
C ALA A 133 7.08 9.69 -11.03
N ALA A 134 6.06 9.54 -11.86
CA ALA A 134 4.94 10.48 -12.00
C ALA A 134 4.16 10.63 -10.69
N GLN A 135 3.82 9.52 -10.04
CA GLN A 135 3.10 9.53 -8.76
C GLN A 135 3.93 10.15 -7.63
N LYS A 136 5.25 9.90 -7.57
CA LYS A 136 6.14 10.58 -6.60
C LYS A 136 6.15 12.10 -6.83
N LYS A 137 6.26 12.56 -8.08
CA LYS A 137 6.22 13.99 -8.43
C LYS A 137 4.89 14.63 -8.00
N LEU A 138 3.77 13.97 -8.30
CA LEU A 138 2.44 14.43 -7.93
C LEU A 138 2.29 14.51 -6.41
N PHE A 139 2.64 13.45 -5.68
CA PHE A 139 2.49 13.40 -4.23
C PHE A 139 3.17 14.58 -3.50
N PHE A 140 4.41 14.92 -3.86
CA PHE A 140 5.13 16.00 -3.20
C PHE A 140 4.78 17.42 -3.69
N ASN A 141 4.32 17.56 -4.94
CA ASN A 141 4.11 18.89 -5.55
C ASN A 141 2.65 19.28 -5.72
N LEU A 142 1.70 18.33 -5.72
CA LEU A 142 0.29 18.59 -6.02
C LEU A 142 -0.31 19.60 -5.04
N ARG A 143 -0.07 19.44 -3.72
CA ARG A 143 -0.56 20.41 -2.72
C ARG A 143 0.00 21.82 -2.92
N LYS A 144 1.29 21.92 -3.30
CA LYS A 144 1.94 23.21 -3.56
C LYS A 144 1.35 23.89 -4.81
N LEU A 145 1.17 23.13 -5.89
CA LEU A 145 0.57 23.62 -7.13
C LEU A 145 -0.90 23.98 -6.93
N LYS A 146 -1.64 23.15 -6.20
CA LYS A 146 -3.02 23.43 -5.79
C LYS A 146 -3.09 24.77 -5.06
N ASN A 147 -2.25 24.98 -4.04
CA ASN A 147 -2.25 26.26 -3.33
C ASN A 147 -1.86 27.46 -4.21
N GLN A 148 -1.07 27.27 -5.27
CA GLN A 148 -0.72 28.35 -6.20
C GLN A 148 -1.87 28.69 -7.18
N ILE A 149 -2.60 27.68 -7.64
CA ILE A 149 -3.71 27.81 -8.61
C ILE A 149 -4.99 28.25 -7.88
N PHE A 150 -5.34 27.56 -6.78
CA PHE A 150 -6.56 27.80 -6.00
C PHE A 150 -6.47 28.97 -5.02
N ALA A 151 -5.29 29.60 -4.85
CA ALA A 151 -5.23 30.89 -4.14
C ALA A 151 -6.08 31.99 -4.84
N ILE A 152 -6.49 31.75 -6.08
CA ILE A 152 -7.28 32.67 -6.91
C ILE A 152 -8.76 32.24 -6.99
N GLU A 153 -9.09 30.96 -6.82
CA GLU A 153 -10.45 30.42 -6.95
C GLU A 153 -10.78 29.39 -5.86
N SER A 154 -11.80 29.68 -5.04
CA SER A 154 -12.30 28.79 -4.00
C SER A 154 -13.32 27.80 -4.59
N GLY A 155 -12.91 26.56 -4.88
CA GLY A 155 -13.80 25.52 -5.38
C GLY A 155 -13.14 24.16 -5.57
N ASP A 156 -13.91 23.17 -6.04
CA ASP A 156 -13.40 21.88 -6.48
C ASP A 156 -12.51 22.01 -7.73
N MET A 157 -11.70 20.98 -7.99
CA MET A 157 -10.77 21.00 -9.12
C MET A 157 -11.54 20.94 -10.44
N THR A 158 -11.57 22.05 -11.17
CA THR A 158 -12.10 22.12 -12.53
C THR A 158 -11.20 21.35 -13.50
N ASP A 159 -11.77 20.95 -14.63
CA ASP A 159 -11.04 20.26 -15.72
C ASP A 159 -9.84 21.09 -16.22
N ALA A 160 -9.96 22.42 -16.21
CA ALA A 160 -8.88 23.33 -16.56
C ALA A 160 -7.69 23.23 -15.59
N HIS A 161 -7.94 23.11 -14.28
CA HIS A 161 -6.90 22.94 -13.27
C HIS A 161 -6.18 21.60 -13.41
N VAL A 162 -6.90 20.53 -13.75
CA VAL A 162 -6.30 19.20 -14.00
C VAL A 162 -5.31 19.27 -15.15
N LYS A 163 -5.72 19.86 -16.28
CA LYS A 163 -4.90 20.04 -17.48
C LYS A 163 -3.65 20.87 -17.21
N GLU A 164 -3.80 21.96 -16.47
CA GLU A 164 -2.66 22.79 -16.10
C GLU A 164 -1.65 22.04 -15.23
N ILE A 165 -2.11 21.30 -14.23
CA ILE A 165 -1.24 20.51 -13.35
C ILE A 165 -0.55 19.38 -14.12
N ALA A 166 -1.30 18.68 -14.97
CA ALA A 166 -0.79 17.63 -15.84
C ALA A 166 0.36 18.13 -16.73
N ASN A 167 0.15 19.27 -17.41
CA ASN A 167 1.15 19.89 -18.27
C ASN A 167 2.38 20.39 -17.49
N ARG A 168 2.20 20.98 -16.30
CA ARG A 168 3.33 21.47 -15.48
C ARG A 168 4.19 20.34 -14.91
N LEU A 169 3.59 19.20 -14.59
CA LEU A 169 4.28 18.06 -13.98
C LEU A 169 4.71 16.97 -14.97
N ASP A 170 4.26 17.08 -16.22
CA ASP A 170 4.48 16.10 -17.30
C ASP A 170 3.93 14.72 -16.89
N VAL A 171 2.63 14.69 -16.58
CA VAL A 171 1.88 13.50 -16.10
C VAL A 171 0.49 13.44 -16.73
N ASN A 172 -0.14 12.27 -16.74
CA ASN A 172 -1.49 12.12 -17.31
C ASN A 172 -2.55 12.74 -16.39
N GLU A 173 -3.59 13.34 -16.97
CA GLU A 173 -4.74 13.92 -16.27
C GLU A 173 -5.41 12.91 -15.31
N ASP A 174 -5.53 11.65 -15.75
CA ASP A 174 -6.07 10.56 -14.93
C ASP A 174 -5.25 10.32 -13.64
N GLU A 175 -3.92 10.44 -13.73
CA GLU A 175 -3.04 10.31 -12.56
C GLU A 175 -3.22 11.48 -11.60
N VAL A 176 -3.46 12.69 -12.11
CA VAL A 176 -3.75 13.88 -11.30
C VAL A 176 -5.07 13.71 -10.55
N ILE A 177 -6.13 13.27 -11.23
CA ILE A 177 -7.45 13.06 -10.63
C ILE A 177 -7.38 11.96 -9.56
N SER A 178 -6.75 10.83 -9.89
CA SER A 178 -6.56 9.72 -8.96
C SER A 178 -5.76 10.14 -7.72
N MET A 179 -4.68 10.90 -7.90
CA MET A 179 -3.88 11.40 -6.79
C MET A 179 -4.65 12.42 -5.94
N ASN A 180 -5.41 13.35 -6.56
CA ASN A 180 -6.20 14.33 -5.83
C ASN A 180 -7.28 13.68 -4.95
N ARG A 181 -8.00 12.67 -5.49
CA ARG A 181 -8.99 11.91 -4.71
C ARG A 181 -8.36 11.23 -3.50
N ARG A 182 -7.18 10.63 -3.68
CA ARG A 182 -6.44 9.99 -2.58
C ARG A 182 -5.97 10.99 -1.53
N MET A 183 -5.42 12.13 -1.96
CA MET A 183 -4.98 13.16 -1.02
C MET A 183 -6.13 13.83 -0.27
N ALA A 184 -7.36 13.76 -0.78
CA ALA A 184 -8.56 14.28 -0.14
C ALA A 184 -9.16 13.32 0.90
N GLY A 185 -9.11 12.01 0.66
CA GLY A 185 -9.66 10.99 1.55
C GLY A 185 -8.58 10.28 2.36
N GLN A 186 -8.31 10.74 3.58
CA GLN A 186 -7.53 9.96 4.55
C GLN A 186 -8.36 8.78 5.07
N GLU A 187 -7.68 7.68 5.41
CA GLU A 187 -8.33 6.55 6.05
C GLU A 187 -8.91 6.96 7.40
N GLN A 188 -10.17 6.59 7.63
CA GLN A 188 -10.86 6.82 8.89
C GLN A 188 -10.89 5.54 9.71
N SER A 189 -10.78 5.67 11.02
CA SER A 189 -10.96 4.54 11.93
C SER A 189 -12.43 4.15 11.97
N LEU A 190 -12.70 2.85 11.81
CA LEU A 190 -14.06 2.32 11.97
C LEU A 190 -14.57 2.43 13.42
N ASN A 191 -13.64 2.54 14.38
CA ASN A 191 -13.96 2.78 15.79
C ASN A 191 -14.17 4.26 16.12
N SER A 192 -14.03 5.16 15.14
CA SER A 192 -14.36 6.58 15.37
C SER A 192 -15.85 6.70 15.63
N LYS A 193 -16.21 7.46 16.67
CA LYS A 193 -17.61 7.78 16.97
C LYS A 193 -18.19 8.68 15.88
N ILE A 194 -19.44 8.44 15.52
CA ILE A 194 -20.20 9.27 14.56
C ILE A 194 -20.78 10.49 15.27
N SER A 195 -21.20 10.34 16.54
CA SER A 195 -21.74 11.41 17.38
C SER A 195 -20.89 11.66 18.62
N ASP A 196 -20.98 12.88 19.16
CA ASP A 196 -20.28 13.30 20.39
C ASP A 196 -20.90 12.75 21.68
N GLU A 197 -21.92 11.88 21.58
CA GLU A 197 -22.57 11.28 22.74
C GLU A 197 -21.69 10.20 23.40
N GLU A 198 -21.80 10.07 24.72
CA GLU A 198 -21.01 9.09 25.49
C GLU A 198 -21.22 7.66 24.98
N GLN A 199 -22.43 7.35 24.50
CA GLN A 199 -22.85 6.09 23.87
C GLN A 199 -23.10 6.25 22.36
N GLY A 200 -22.37 7.14 21.68
CA GLY A 200 -22.50 7.33 20.24
C GLY A 200 -22.04 6.10 19.45
N ASP A 201 -22.79 5.77 18.40
CA ASP A 201 -22.49 4.70 17.45
C ASP A 201 -21.12 4.92 16.79
N GLN A 202 -20.46 3.81 16.46
CA GLN A 202 -19.21 3.80 15.72
C GLN A 202 -19.47 3.55 14.23
N TRP A 203 -18.53 3.94 13.36
CA TRP A 203 -18.66 3.69 11.92
C TRP A 203 -18.82 2.20 11.57
N GLN A 204 -18.23 1.30 12.34
CA GLN A 204 -18.39 -0.15 12.11
C GLN A 204 -19.83 -0.64 12.28
N ASP A 205 -20.64 0.02 13.12
CA ASP A 205 -21.99 -0.43 13.43
C ASP A 205 -22.96 -0.21 12.25
N TRP A 206 -22.57 0.66 11.30
CA TRP A 206 -23.34 1.01 10.11
C TRP A 206 -22.88 0.24 8.86
N ILE A 207 -21.87 -0.63 8.98
CA ILE A 207 -21.41 -1.46 7.87
C ILE A 207 -22.41 -2.59 7.67
N VAL A 208 -23.03 -2.61 6.48
CA VAL A 208 -23.94 -3.68 6.07
C VAL A 208 -23.14 -4.94 5.76
N ASP A 209 -23.55 -6.08 6.32
CA ASP A 209 -23.05 -7.39 5.91
C ASP A 209 -23.73 -7.80 4.59
N GLU A 210 -22.94 -8.05 3.55
CA GLU A 210 -23.43 -8.47 2.23
C GLU A 210 -23.73 -9.99 2.17
N ASN A 211 -23.41 -10.73 3.23
CA ASN A 211 -23.74 -12.15 3.32
C ASN A 211 -25.25 -12.37 3.36
N ALA A 212 -25.68 -13.51 2.81
CA ALA A 212 -27.07 -13.90 2.87
C ALA A 212 -27.53 -14.08 4.33
N ASP A 213 -28.69 -13.53 4.64
CA ASP A 213 -29.34 -13.73 5.93
C ASP A 213 -29.54 -15.22 6.24
N GLN A 214 -29.58 -15.54 7.54
CA GLN A 214 -29.74 -16.92 8.00
C GLN A 214 -30.99 -17.59 7.41
N GLU A 215 -32.08 -16.83 7.29
CA GLU A 215 -33.32 -17.31 6.68
C GLU A 215 -33.13 -17.65 5.20
N LEU A 216 -32.48 -16.76 4.44
CA LEU A 216 -32.21 -16.98 3.02
C LEU A 216 -31.29 -18.18 2.81
N LEU A 217 -30.24 -18.33 3.64
CA LEU A 217 -29.34 -19.48 3.60
C LEU A 217 -30.06 -20.81 3.86
N ILE A 218 -30.92 -20.85 4.88
CA ILE A 218 -31.69 -22.05 5.22
C ILE A 218 -32.70 -22.37 4.12
N SER A 219 -33.41 -21.35 3.63
CA SER A 219 -34.40 -21.47 2.55
C SER A 219 -33.77 -22.04 1.28
N GLN A 220 -32.66 -21.46 0.81
CA GLN A 220 -31.93 -21.95 -0.36
C GLN A 220 -31.44 -23.39 -0.18
N ARG A 221 -30.94 -23.74 1.03
CA ARG A 221 -30.51 -25.11 1.33
C ARG A 221 -31.67 -26.10 1.32
N GLN A 222 -32.81 -25.73 1.91
CA GLN A 222 -34.01 -26.56 1.91
C GLN A 222 -34.55 -26.74 0.48
N GLU A 223 -34.63 -25.66 -0.30
CA GLU A 223 -35.04 -25.69 -1.69
C GLU A 223 -34.13 -26.61 -2.53
N LEU A 224 -32.82 -26.47 -2.37
CA LEU A 224 -31.84 -27.32 -3.07
C LEU A 224 -32.03 -28.79 -2.67
N ASN A 225 -32.16 -29.09 -1.38
CA ASN A 225 -32.40 -30.46 -0.90
C ASN A 225 -33.70 -31.05 -1.46
N GLN A 226 -34.78 -30.27 -1.52
CA GLN A 226 -36.04 -30.69 -2.12
C GLN A 226 -35.88 -30.96 -3.61
N LYS A 227 -35.23 -30.06 -4.37
CA LYS A 227 -34.93 -30.25 -5.79
C LYS A 227 -34.10 -31.50 -6.03
N HIS A 228 -33.09 -31.76 -5.20
CA HIS A 228 -32.27 -32.98 -5.27
C HIS A 228 -33.10 -34.24 -4.99
N ALA A 229 -33.98 -34.23 -3.99
CA ALA A 229 -34.85 -35.36 -3.68
C ALA A 229 -35.84 -35.65 -4.82
N LEU A 230 -36.41 -34.61 -5.43
CA LEU A 230 -37.28 -34.73 -6.61
C LEU A 230 -36.52 -35.28 -7.81
N LEU A 231 -35.33 -34.74 -8.10
CA LEU A 231 -34.46 -35.25 -9.16
C LEU A 231 -34.09 -36.72 -8.95
N GLN A 232 -33.70 -37.12 -7.74
CA GLN A 232 -33.39 -38.51 -7.42
C GLN A 232 -34.61 -39.43 -7.64
N THR A 233 -35.82 -38.95 -7.36
CA THR A 233 -37.05 -39.70 -7.59
C THR A 233 -37.36 -39.82 -9.09
N ALA A 234 -37.25 -38.71 -9.85
CA ALA A 234 -37.47 -38.68 -11.29
C ALA A 234 -36.45 -39.56 -12.06
N LEU A 235 -35.20 -39.60 -11.60
CA LEU A 235 -34.15 -40.46 -12.17
C LEU A 235 -34.42 -41.97 -12.02
N LYS A 236 -35.35 -42.40 -11.14
CA LYS A 236 -35.73 -43.82 -11.01
C LYS A 236 -36.57 -44.33 -12.18
N VAL A 237 -37.16 -43.44 -12.98
CA VAL A 237 -37.97 -43.79 -14.16
C VAL A 237 -37.10 -44.17 -15.36
N LEU A 238 -35.82 -43.82 -15.33
CA LEU A 238 -34.87 -44.08 -16.39
C LEU A 238 -34.31 -45.49 -16.32
N ASP A 239 -34.10 -46.09 -17.50
CA ASP A 239 -33.32 -47.32 -17.60
C ASP A 239 -31.84 -47.04 -17.25
N GLU A 240 -31.11 -48.06 -16.82
CA GLU A 240 -29.72 -47.94 -16.37
C GLU A 240 -28.81 -47.26 -17.42
N ARG A 241 -29.03 -47.59 -18.70
CA ARG A 241 -28.33 -46.98 -19.85
C ARG A 241 -28.72 -45.50 -20.08
N GLU A 242 -29.98 -45.15 -19.88
CA GLU A 242 -30.47 -43.77 -20.03
C GLU A 242 -29.93 -42.89 -18.89
N LYS A 243 -29.94 -43.43 -17.67
CA LYS A 243 -29.42 -42.78 -16.46
C LYS A 243 -27.92 -42.49 -16.57
N GLU A 244 -27.13 -43.45 -17.03
CA GLU A 244 -25.68 -43.30 -17.16
C GLU A 244 -25.32 -42.26 -18.26
N ILE A 245 -26.03 -42.26 -19.39
CA ILE A 245 -25.83 -41.25 -20.45
C ILE A 245 -26.22 -39.84 -19.96
N LEU A 246 -27.33 -39.70 -19.23
CA LEU A 246 -27.76 -38.40 -18.69
C LEU A 246 -26.80 -37.90 -17.62
N TYR A 247 -26.31 -38.80 -16.76
CA TYR A 247 -25.35 -38.47 -15.70
C TYR A 247 -24.03 -37.95 -16.27
N ASP A 248 -23.43 -38.72 -17.21
CA ASP A 248 -22.15 -38.38 -17.84
C ASP A 248 -22.20 -37.07 -18.66
N ARG A 249 -23.39 -36.58 -19.05
CA ARG A 249 -23.54 -35.36 -19.85
C ARG A 249 -24.04 -34.14 -19.11
N LYS A 250 -24.80 -34.31 -18.02
CA LYS A 250 -25.54 -33.21 -17.38
C LYS A 250 -25.37 -33.11 -15.87
N LEU A 251 -24.88 -34.16 -15.20
CA LEU A 251 -24.80 -34.22 -13.73
C LEU A 251 -23.36 -34.34 -13.20
N ILE A 252 -22.36 -34.21 -14.07
CA ILE A 252 -20.94 -34.19 -13.73
C ILE A 252 -20.33 -32.85 -14.18
N ASP A 253 -19.32 -32.36 -13.44
CA ASP A 253 -18.68 -31.06 -13.70
C ASP A 253 -18.00 -31.00 -15.09
N GLU A 254 -17.43 -32.12 -15.54
CA GLU A 254 -16.81 -32.25 -16.86
C GLU A 254 -17.64 -33.19 -17.75
N PRO A 255 -18.58 -32.66 -18.56
CA PRO A 255 -19.50 -33.48 -19.33
C PRO A 255 -18.80 -34.18 -20.50
N LYS A 256 -19.01 -35.50 -20.61
CA LYS A 256 -18.44 -36.31 -21.69
C LYS A 256 -19.03 -35.97 -23.05
N THR A 257 -18.21 -36.07 -24.09
CA THR A 257 -18.66 -35.80 -25.45
C THR A 257 -19.54 -36.92 -26.00
N LEU A 258 -20.40 -36.61 -26.98
CA LEU A 258 -21.21 -37.63 -27.68
C LEU A 258 -20.34 -38.70 -28.35
N GLU A 259 -19.09 -38.35 -28.69
CA GLU A 259 -18.13 -39.25 -29.34
C GLU A 259 -17.54 -40.26 -28.36
N GLU A 260 -17.16 -39.83 -27.16
CA GLU A 260 -16.71 -40.73 -26.08
C GLU A 260 -17.81 -41.72 -25.67
N LEU A 261 -19.05 -41.23 -25.55
CA LEU A 261 -20.20 -42.09 -25.21
C LEU A 261 -20.57 -43.03 -26.37
N SER A 262 -20.45 -42.56 -27.61
CA SER A 262 -20.63 -43.40 -28.82
C SER A 262 -19.64 -44.56 -28.85
N GLN A 263 -18.38 -44.31 -28.50
CA GLN A 263 -17.34 -45.34 -28.41
C GLN A 263 -17.62 -46.32 -27.26
N LYS A 264 -17.98 -45.81 -26.07
CA LYS A 264 -18.28 -46.63 -24.88
C LYS A 264 -19.44 -47.61 -25.11
N TYR A 265 -20.55 -47.13 -25.70
CA TYR A 265 -21.76 -47.94 -25.91
C TYR A 265 -21.86 -48.58 -27.30
N LYS A 266 -20.84 -48.41 -28.16
CA LYS A 266 -20.78 -48.94 -29.53
C LYS A 266 -22.04 -48.61 -30.36
N ILE A 267 -22.51 -47.37 -30.26
CA ILE A 267 -23.65 -46.84 -31.02
C ILE A 267 -23.28 -45.53 -31.71
N SER A 268 -24.05 -45.11 -32.71
CA SER A 268 -23.79 -43.83 -33.39
C SER A 268 -23.98 -42.63 -32.45
N ARG A 269 -23.26 -41.54 -32.72
CA ARG A 269 -23.41 -40.25 -32.01
C ARG A 269 -24.86 -39.77 -31.97
N GLU A 270 -25.57 -39.91 -33.09
CA GLU A 270 -26.98 -39.52 -33.18
C GLU A 270 -27.88 -40.41 -32.30
N ARG A 271 -27.54 -41.69 -32.14
CA ARG A 271 -28.28 -42.58 -31.25
C ARG A 271 -28.09 -42.20 -29.78
N VAL A 272 -26.88 -41.79 -29.37
CA VAL A 272 -26.62 -41.25 -28.03
C VAL A 272 -27.46 -40.00 -27.79
N ARG A 273 -27.50 -39.07 -28.77
CA ARG A 273 -28.31 -37.84 -28.70
C ARG A 273 -29.81 -38.12 -28.55
N GLN A 274 -30.33 -39.11 -29.28
CA GLN A 274 -31.73 -39.53 -29.14
C GLN A 274 -32.04 -40.10 -27.75
N ILE A 275 -31.12 -40.88 -27.19
CA ILE A 275 -31.29 -41.47 -25.85
C ILE A 275 -31.23 -40.36 -24.78
N GLU A 276 -30.30 -39.39 -24.91
CA GLU A 276 -30.23 -38.21 -24.04
C GLU A 276 -31.54 -37.42 -24.04
N ASN A 277 -32.06 -37.07 -25.23
CA ASN A 277 -33.30 -36.29 -25.34
C ASN A 277 -34.50 -37.03 -24.76
N ARG A 278 -34.63 -38.34 -25.02
CA ARG A 278 -35.72 -39.15 -24.44
C ARG A 278 -35.61 -39.29 -22.93
N ALA A 279 -34.38 -39.48 -22.41
CA ALA A 279 -34.14 -39.53 -20.97
C ALA A 279 -34.52 -38.19 -20.32
N PHE A 280 -34.16 -37.07 -20.94
CA PHE A 280 -34.52 -35.74 -20.47
C PHE A 280 -36.04 -35.52 -20.46
N GLU A 281 -36.75 -35.89 -21.54
CA GLU A 281 -38.22 -35.81 -21.60
C GLU A 281 -38.90 -36.69 -20.54
N LYS A 282 -38.37 -37.90 -20.28
CA LYS A 282 -38.89 -38.79 -19.23
C LYS A 282 -38.71 -38.18 -17.84
N VAL A 283 -37.54 -37.63 -17.54
CA VAL A 283 -37.27 -36.94 -16.26
C VAL A 283 -38.15 -35.70 -16.11
N GLN A 284 -38.32 -34.91 -17.16
CA GLN A 284 -39.17 -33.72 -17.15
C GLN A 284 -40.65 -34.05 -16.88
N LYS A 285 -41.14 -35.20 -17.36
CA LYS A 285 -42.52 -35.65 -17.07
C LYS A 285 -42.70 -36.25 -15.67
N ALA A 286 -41.60 -36.68 -15.04
CA ALA A 286 -41.59 -37.33 -13.73
C ALA A 286 -41.29 -36.36 -12.57
N MET A 287 -40.80 -35.15 -12.88
CA MET A 287 -40.71 -34.00 -11.98
C MET A 287 -42.05 -33.28 -11.90
#